data_AF-A0A9P7V4S6-F1
#
_entry.id   AF-A0A9P7V4S6-F1
#
_cell.length_a   1.000
_cell.length_b   1.000
_cell.length_c   1.000
_cell.angle_alpha   90.00
_cell.angle_beta   90.00
_cell.angle_gamma   90.00
#
_symmetry.space_group_name_H-M   'P 1'
#
loop_
_entity.id
_entity.type
_entity.pdbx_description
1 polymer ?
#
loop_
_entity_poly.entity_id
_entity_poly.type
_entity_poly.pdbx_seq_one_letter_code
_entity_poly.pdbx_strand_id
1 'polypeptide(L)' 'MHLMYTLDTEGKRVYTLKKLTDDGEITKSAHPARFSPDDKYSRQRVTLKKRFGIKPMKGLRYHNHEIAVLIKM' A
#
# COMPACT_ATOMS: atom_id res chain seq x y z
N MET A 1 -5.08 8.52 13.19
CA MET A 1 -5.31 7.06 13.11
C MET A 1 -4.42 6.36 14.12
N HIS A 2 -5.02 5.70 15.11
CA HIS A 2 -4.29 5.13 16.25
C HIS A 2 -4.07 3.62 16.15
N LEU A 3 -4.83 2.92 15.30
CA LEU A 3 -4.69 1.48 15.17
C LEU A 3 -3.42 1.14 14.37
N MET A 4 -2.55 0.37 15.01
CA MET A 4 -1.29 -0.11 14.48
C MET A 4 -1.27 -1.65 14.44
N TYR A 5 -0.32 -2.24 13.73
CA TYR A 5 -0.11 -3.68 13.71
C TYR A 5 1.35 -4.09 13.44
N THR A 6 1.70 -5.31 13.86
CA THR A 6 2.85 -6.09 13.38
C THR A 6 2.36 -7.36 12.70
N LEU A 7 3.27 -8.08 12.02
CA LEU A 7 2.97 -9.38 11.43
C LEU A 7 3.56 -10.46 12.31
N ASP A 8 2.78 -11.48 12.62
CA ASP A 8 3.30 -12.69 13.28
C ASP A 8 4.05 -13.60 12.28
N THR A 9 4.54 -14.73 12.77
CA THR A 9 5.27 -15.74 11.99
C THR A 9 4.43 -16.37 10.86
N GLU A 10 3.11 -16.33 10.98
CA GLU A 10 2.15 -16.81 9.98
C GLU A 10 1.73 -15.71 8.99
N GLY A 11 2.22 -14.48 9.18
CA GLY A 11 1.87 -13.32 8.35
C GLY A 11 0.49 -12.72 8.66
N LYS A 12 -0.12 -13.08 9.79
CA LYS A 12 -1.36 -12.48 10.28
C LYS A 12 -1.07 -11.22 11.10
N ARG A 13 -2.02 -10.29 11.07
CA ARG A 13 -1.88 -9.00 11.75
C ARG A 13 -2.19 -9.11 13.23
N VAL A 14 -1.25 -8.69 14.07
CA VAL A 14 -1.44 -8.49 15.51
C VAL A 14 -1.61 -6.99 15.76
N TYR A 15 -2.76 -6.59 16.29
CA TYR A 15 -3.13 -5.18 16.43
C TYR A 15 -2.71 -4.59 17.77
N THR A 16 -2.36 -3.31 17.75
CA THR A 16 -1.95 -2.55 18.94
C THR A 16 -2.18 -1.06 18.75
N LEU A 17 -2.17 -0.29 19.85
CA LEU A 17 -2.15 1.17 19.83
C LEU A 17 -0.74 1.74 20.03
N LYS A 18 0.21 0.89 20.46
CA LYS A 18 1.60 1.29 20.70
C LYS A 18 2.35 1.52 19.37
N LYS A 19 3.31 2.44 19.37
CA LYS A 19 4.21 2.70 18.23
C LYS A 19 5.40 1.72 18.14
N LEU A 20 5.72 1.11 19.27
CA LEU A 20 6.72 0.06 19.42
C LEU A 20 6.09 -1.12 20.15
N THR A 21 6.45 -2.34 19.77
CA THR A 21 6.11 -3.53 20.56
C THR A 21 6.97 -3.58 21.83
N ASP A 22 6.63 -4.46 22.76
CA ASP A 22 7.42 -4.65 23.97
C ASP A 22 8.81 -5.25 23.65
N ASP A 23 8.94 -5.91 22.50
CA ASP A 23 10.21 -6.39 21.92
C ASP A 23 10.97 -5.32 21.11
N GLY A 24 10.44 -4.09 21.02
CA GLY A 24 11.06 -2.96 20.33
C GLY A 24 10.80 -2.87 18.82
N GLU A 25 9.91 -3.69 18.24
CA GLU A 25 9.57 -3.63 16.82
C GLU A 25 8.69 -2.42 16.49
N ILE A 26 8.96 -1.76 15.36
CA ILE A 26 8.19 -0.60 14.88
C ILE A 26 6.86 -1.07 14.29
N THR A 27 5.76 -0.56 14.83
CA THR A 27 4.41 -0.91 14.37
C THR A 27 3.99 -0.12 13.13
N LYS A 28 3.18 -0.74 12.26
CA LYS A 28 2.69 -0.13 11.00
C LYS A 28 1.24 0.32 11.15
N SER A 29 0.84 1.40 10.46
CA SER A 29 -0.57 1.84 10.45
C SER A 29 -1.48 0.76 9.88
N ALA A 30 -2.52 0.37 10.62
CA ALA A 30 -3.51 -0.59 10.15
C ALA A 30 -4.40 -0.02 9.03
N HIS A 31 -4.40 1.30 8.86
CA HIS A 31 -5.24 1.99 7.90
C HIS A 31 -4.52 2.17 6.56
N PRO A 32 -5.18 1.94 5.43
CA PRO A 32 -4.60 2.16 4.11
C PRO A 32 -4.34 3.65 3.87
N ALA A 33 -3.40 3.95 2.97
CA ALA A 33 -3.20 5.32 2.51
C ALA A 33 -4.46 5.85 1.83
N ARG A 34 -4.83 7.10 2.14
CA ARG A 34 -6.01 7.75 1.56
C ARG A 34 -5.78 7.99 0.06
N PHE A 35 -6.80 7.72 -0.74
CA PHE A 35 -6.81 8.12 -2.14
C PHE A 35 -6.94 9.65 -2.23
N SER A 36 -6.12 10.27 -3.07
CA SER A 36 -6.23 11.67 -3.44
C SER A 36 -6.24 11.77 -4.97
N PRO A 37 -7.24 12.44 -5.57
CA PRO A 37 -7.26 12.63 -7.02
C PRO A 37 -6.05 13.43 -7.51
N ASP A 38 -5.57 14.38 -6.70
CA ASP A 38 -4.44 15.26 -7.03
C ASP A 38 -3.05 14.67 -6.71
N ASP A 39 -2.94 13.36 -6.51
CA ASP A 39 -1.66 12.72 -6.18
C ASP A 39 -0.70 12.70 -7.38
N LYS A 40 0.19 13.71 -7.41
CA LYS A 40 1.26 13.90 -8.40
C LYS A 40 2.20 12.69 -8.53
N TYR A 41 2.32 11.84 -7.50
CA TYR A 41 3.25 10.72 -7.47
C TYR A 41 2.60 9.35 -7.76
N SER A 42 1.33 9.35 -8.16
CA SER A 42 0.57 8.15 -8.46
C SER A 42 1.22 7.29 -9.56
N ARG A 43 1.72 7.91 -10.64
CA ARG A 43 2.41 7.23 -11.76
C ARG A 43 3.69 6.52 -11.29
N GLN A 44 4.54 7.23 -10.55
CA GLN A 44 5.82 6.76 -10.03
C GLN A 44 5.58 5.55 -9.10
N ARG A 45 4.58 5.64 -8.23
CA ARG A 45 4.20 4.56 -7.32
C ARG A 45 3.75 3.30 -8.05
N VAL A 46 2.97 3.43 -9.12
CA VAL A 46 2.55 2.29 -9.94
C VAL A 46 3.74 1.65 -10.65
N THR A 47 4.62 2.47 -11.25
CA THR A 47 5.82 1.98 -11.93
C THR A 47 6.75 1.23 -10.96
N LEU A 48 6.97 1.75 -9.76
CA LEU A 48 7.79 1.10 -8.74
C LEU A 48 7.20 -0.27 -8.34
N LYS A 49 5.89 -0.32 -8.07
CA LYS A 49 5.21 -1.58 -7.73
C LYS A 49 5.34 -2.63 -8.82
N LYS A 50 5.20 -2.23 -10.10
CA LYS A 50 5.38 -3.13 -11.24
C LYS A 50 6.81 -3.69 -11.32
N ARG A 51 7.84 -2.84 -11.13
CA ARG A 51 9.25 -3.29 -11.17
C ARG A 51 9.57 -4.35 -10.11
N PHE A 52 8.99 -4.24 -8.92
CA PHE A 52 9.21 -5.19 -7.82
C PHE A 52 8.17 -6.32 -7.75
N GLY A 53 7.31 -6.48 -8.75
CA GLY A 53 6.27 -7.52 -8.75
C GLY A 53 5.22 -7.37 -7.64
N ILE A 54 5.09 -6.20 -7.04
CA ILE A 54 4.17 -5.94 -5.93
C ILE A 54 2.76 -5.73 -6.49
N LYS A 55 1.81 -6.59 -6.09
CA LYS A 55 0.42 -6.51 -6.54
C LYS A 55 -0.22 -5.16 -6.15
N PRO A 56 -1.00 -4.53 -7.04
CA PRO A 56 -1.79 -3.36 -6.68
C PRO A 56 -2.80 -3.73 -5.60
N MET A 57 -3.09 -2.77 -4.72
CA MET A 57 -4.03 -2.97 -3.61
C MET A 57 -5.41 -3.28 -4.20
N LYS A 58 -6.04 -4.38 -3.76
CA LYS A 58 -7.39 -4.77 -4.19
C LYS A 58 -8.34 -3.59 -3.93
N GLY A 59 -8.91 -3.01 -4.99
CA GLY A 59 -9.83 -1.87 -4.90
C GLY A 59 -9.55 -0.73 -5.88
N LEU A 60 -8.32 -0.59 -6.40
CA LEU A 60 -8.08 0.27 -7.56
C LEU A 60 -8.46 -0.49 -8.83
N ARG A 61 -9.74 -0.42 -9.23
CA ARG A 61 -10.11 -0.65 -10.62
C ARG A 61 -9.44 0.46 -11.42
N TYR A 62 -8.40 0.12 -12.19
CA TYR A 62 -7.88 1.02 -13.21
C TYR A 62 -8.97 1.14 -14.29
N HIS A 63 -9.90 2.09 -14.11
CA HIS A 63 -10.82 2.47 -15.17
C HIS A 63 -10.03 3.26 -16.19
N ASN A 64 -9.64 2.54 -17.25
CA ASN A 64 -8.92 3.07 -18.39
C ASN A 64 -9.86 3.91 -19.25
N HIS A 65 -9.84 5.22 -19.08
CA HIS A 65 -9.93 6.17 -20.18
C HIS A 65 -8.69 7.06 -19.99
N GLU A 66 -7.47 6.60 -20.23
CA GLU A 66 -6.71 6.94 -21.44
C GLU A 66 -5.32 6.23 -21.48
N ILE A 67 -5.06 5.24 -20.62
CA ILE A 67 -3.70 4.64 -20.50
C ILE A 67 -3.47 3.46 -21.48
N ALA A 68 -4.48 3.04 -22.24
CA ALA A 68 -4.40 1.88 -23.13
C ALA A 68 -3.67 2.12 -24.48
N VAL A 69 -3.30 3.37 -24.83
CA VAL A 69 -2.75 3.66 -26.17
C VAL A 69 -1.23 3.51 -26.29
N LEU A 70 -0.47 3.37 -25.19
CA LEU A 70 1.01 3.45 -25.27
C LEU A 70 1.77 2.19 -24.82
N ILE A 71 1.16 1.01 -24.87
CA ILE A 71 1.87 -0.27 -24.64
C ILE A 71 1.44 -1.29 -25.71
N LYS A 72 1.64 -0.94 -26.99
CA LYS A 72 1.62 -1.89 -28.10
C LYS A 72 2.53 -1.50 -29.28
N MET A 73 3.64 -0.82 -29.00
CA MET A 73 4.79 -0.72 -29.91
C MET A 73 6.03 -1.17 -29.17
#